data_AF-A0AA43CAR0-F1
#
_entry.id   AF-A0AA43CAR0-F1
#
_cell.length_a   1.000
_cell.length_b   1.000
_cell.length_c   1.000
_cell.angle_alpha   90.00
_cell.angle_beta   90.00
_cell.angle_gamma   90.00
#
_symmetry.space_group_name_H-M   'P 1'
#
loop_
_entity.id
_entity.type
_entity.pdbx_description
1 polymer ?
#
loop_
_entity_poly.entity_id
_entity_poly.type
_entity_poly.pdbx_seq_one_letter_code
_entity_poly.pdbx_strand_id
1 'polypeptide(L)'
;MRRLLIIAIAALTVLPLASFAQSPEQCAPTERLGKYRFLRQVTLDLYGRPPTIEEYEQLHNGADVDEAKVDEMLASPEFFDRLAAYHRGFLWTALPSNNDLFRTFIERDTVDGAEVWSDFDKQIDFRGAYEPCLNMQHTNFDGNGRPLPMQTGYMGGECAQTANGCDMDGWVQMSPYWDPSITIQVCAFDAQEFTTGVNTDNDGVLTDCSRRNDDPGCGCGPALSYCAAEGPNGNVDEIRKALTEEPARIFEGIIKAGRPYTDAFSTSETYFNGALRHYYRYLQRDQDGELNDISEAPFTTDWELIQRPDYHSGILTTMGYLLRHTSQRARVNRLYTAFLCDPFVAPAGGLPSATDPCSQDPDLSKRCGCTSCHTTIEPATTYFGRWEEGDFNYRAELDTYRENCATCEAGNCPDSCRRDYVTMDLETTPGSLGDEVGKLLTVAWRTPEEAAAIDKGPSGLFDEPGMQDRLASCAVQNFSEFLFSRELTTNEKGGWLPDKVNTFRSDGYDFIKMAKDIVMDPRYRRID
;
A
#
# COMPACT_ATOMS: atom_id res chain seq x y z
N MET A 1 12.77 69.75 72.23
CA MET A 1 13.82 68.69 72.27
C MET A 1 13.30 67.46 71.54
N ARG A 2 14.09 66.93 70.59
CA ARG A 2 14.11 65.54 70.03
C ARG A 2 12.76 64.99 69.48
N ARG A 3 12.59 64.84 68.16
CA ARG A 3 12.98 63.67 67.30
C ARG A 3 12.33 62.37 67.81
N LEU A 4 11.53 61.56 67.09
CA LEU A 4 11.38 61.21 65.67
C LEU A 4 9.88 61.09 65.31
N LEU A 5 9.35 61.73 64.26
CA LEU A 5 9.13 61.20 62.89
C LEU A 5 8.75 59.71 62.77
N ILE A 6 7.44 59.44 62.61
CA ILE A 6 6.92 58.27 61.88
C ILE A 6 6.14 58.84 60.69
N ILE A 7 6.65 58.58 59.49
CA ILE A 7 6.06 58.95 58.21
C ILE A 7 5.13 57.80 57.80
N ALA A 8 3.83 58.06 57.69
CA ALA A 8 2.90 57.22 56.95
C ALA A 8 2.45 58.04 55.71
N ILE A 9 3.11 57.81 54.58
CA ILE A 9 2.71 58.37 53.28
C ILE A 9 1.64 57.43 52.72
N ALA A 10 0.40 57.91 52.67
CA ALA A 10 -0.63 57.35 51.80
C ALA A 10 -0.29 57.74 50.36
N ALA A 11 0.38 56.85 49.64
CA ALA A 11 0.60 57.01 48.21
C ALA A 11 -0.71 56.64 47.49
N LEU A 12 -1.42 57.65 46.99
CA LEU A 12 -2.41 57.46 45.92
C LEU A 12 -1.66 56.96 44.67
N THR A 13 -1.70 55.66 44.44
CA THR A 13 -1.31 55.08 43.16
C THR A 13 -2.43 55.33 42.15
N VAL A 14 -2.24 56.36 41.32
CA VAL A 14 -2.97 56.49 40.05
C VAL A 14 -2.47 55.34 39.16
N LEU A 15 -3.20 54.23 39.15
CA LEU A 15 -3.00 53.16 38.17
C LEU A 15 -3.31 53.75 36.78
N PRO A 16 -2.37 53.75 35.83
CA PRO A 16 -2.73 54.01 34.45
C PRO A 16 -3.60 52.82 34.01
N LEU A 17 -4.86 53.10 33.66
CA LEU A 17 -5.65 52.16 32.87
C LEU A 17 -4.89 51.99 31.55
N ALA A 18 -4.10 50.93 31.46
CA ALA A 18 -3.65 50.40 30.19
C ALA A 18 -4.93 50.05 29.44
N SER A 19 -5.36 50.93 28.54
CA SER A 19 -6.29 50.57 27.49
C SER A 19 -5.52 49.60 26.62
N PHE A 20 -5.59 48.31 26.96
CA PHE A 20 -5.29 47.26 26.02
C PHE A 20 -6.26 47.49 24.87
N ALA A 21 -5.73 47.92 23.73
CA ALA A 21 -6.47 47.87 22.49
C ALA A 21 -6.94 46.42 22.37
N GLN A 22 -8.24 46.18 22.59
CA GLN A 22 -8.84 44.90 22.27
C GLN A 22 -8.57 44.69 20.79
N SER A 23 -7.78 43.66 20.47
CA SER A 23 -7.79 43.09 19.13
C SER A 23 -9.26 42.89 18.77
N PRO A 24 -9.74 43.38 17.61
CA PRO A 24 -11.13 43.17 17.23
C PRO A 24 -11.43 41.67 17.30
N GLU A 25 -12.54 41.31 17.96
CA GLU A 25 -13.03 39.92 18.11
C GLU A 25 -13.26 39.23 16.74
N GLN A 26 -13.27 40.00 15.65
CA GLN A 26 -13.30 39.52 14.28
C GLN A 26 -12.08 40.06 13.52
N CYS A 27 -11.17 39.17 13.14
CA CYS A 27 -10.11 39.46 12.20
C CYS A 27 -10.71 39.58 10.78
N ALA A 28 -11.11 40.79 10.40
CA ALA A 28 -11.55 41.18 9.05
C ALA A 28 -12.84 40.48 8.53
N PRO A 29 -13.55 41.08 7.56
CA PRO A 29 -14.73 40.45 6.96
C PRO A 29 -14.30 39.22 6.16
N THR A 30 -15.20 38.23 6.07
CA THR A 30 -15.18 37.11 5.11
C THR A 30 -15.30 37.61 3.67
N GLU A 31 -14.33 38.42 3.24
CA GLU A 31 -14.36 39.10 1.96
C GLU A 31 -14.10 38.08 0.86
N ARG A 32 -15.06 37.96 -0.07
CA ARG A 32 -14.92 37.11 -1.26
C ARG A 32 -13.58 37.40 -1.93
N LEU A 33 -12.82 36.35 -2.21
CA LEU A 33 -11.53 36.48 -2.88
C LEU A 33 -11.65 37.22 -4.21
N GLY A 34 -10.78 38.20 -4.43
CA GLY A 34 -10.64 38.84 -5.74
C GLY A 34 -10.12 37.84 -6.79
N LYS A 35 -10.47 38.04 -8.06
CA LYS A 35 -10.23 37.10 -9.16
C LYS A 35 -8.82 36.48 -9.21
N TYR A 36 -7.77 37.28 -9.01
CA TYR A 36 -6.39 36.79 -9.04
C TYR A 36 -6.01 35.91 -7.86
N ARG A 37 -6.57 36.18 -6.67
CA ARG A 37 -6.38 35.32 -5.49
C ARG A 37 -7.15 34.03 -5.66
N PHE A 38 -8.36 34.11 -6.22
CA PHE A 38 -9.16 32.93 -6.50
C PHE A 38 -8.48 32.02 -7.54
N LEU A 39 -7.94 32.58 -8.63
CA LEU A 39 -7.12 31.84 -9.59
C LEU A 39 -5.94 31.14 -8.91
N ARG A 40 -5.21 31.86 -8.06
CA ARG A 40 -4.08 31.27 -7.33
C ARG A 40 -4.50 30.11 -6.44
N GLN A 41 -5.62 30.25 -5.74
CA GLN A 41 -6.12 29.18 -4.88
C GLN A 41 -6.52 27.95 -5.70
N VAL A 42 -7.34 28.13 -6.74
CA VAL A 42 -7.81 27.00 -7.55
C VAL A 42 -6.68 26.29 -8.30
N THR A 43 -5.64 27.00 -8.78
CA THR A 43 -4.48 26.34 -9.39
C THR A 43 -3.62 25.61 -8.36
N LEU A 44 -3.45 26.17 -7.15
CA LEU A 44 -2.70 25.49 -6.09
C LEU A 44 -3.40 24.22 -5.65
N ASP A 45 -4.72 24.27 -5.50
CA ASP A 45 -5.47 23.13 -4.99
C ASP A 45 -5.69 22.06 -6.05
N LEU A 46 -6.07 22.46 -7.28
CA LEU A 46 -6.34 21.54 -8.38
C LEU A 46 -5.09 21.09 -9.13
N TYR A 47 -4.06 21.94 -9.29
CA TYR A 47 -2.84 21.57 -10.03
C TYR A 47 -1.61 21.35 -9.15
N GLY A 48 -1.64 21.76 -7.88
CA GLY A 48 -0.46 21.70 -7.01
C GLY A 48 0.63 22.73 -7.37
N ARG A 49 0.34 23.73 -8.23
CA ARG A 49 1.31 24.75 -8.67
C ARG A 49 0.70 26.17 -8.69
N PRO A 50 1.52 27.23 -8.57
CA PRO A 50 1.03 28.59 -8.79
C PRO A 50 0.57 28.79 -10.25
N PRO A 51 -0.28 29.81 -10.52
CA PRO A 51 -0.67 30.13 -11.88
C PRO A 51 0.53 30.58 -12.73
N THR A 52 0.52 30.24 -14.02
CA THR A 52 1.48 30.76 -14.99
C THR A 52 1.18 32.22 -15.34
N ILE A 53 2.13 32.87 -16.06
CA ILE A 53 1.94 34.24 -16.54
C ILE A 53 0.76 34.27 -17.54
N GLU A 54 0.68 33.28 -18.41
CA GLU A 54 -0.39 33.16 -19.42
C GLU A 54 -1.77 33.00 -18.76
N GLU A 55 -1.88 32.21 -17.69
CA GLU A 55 -3.13 32.06 -16.93
C GLU A 55 -3.55 33.40 -16.27
N TYR A 56 -2.59 34.17 -15.76
CA TYR A 56 -2.85 35.52 -15.25
C TYR A 56 -3.28 36.50 -16.34
N GLU A 57 -2.66 36.46 -17.52
CA GLU A 57 -3.00 37.30 -18.67
C GLU A 57 -4.38 36.98 -19.23
N GLN A 58 -4.74 35.70 -19.31
CA GLN A 58 -6.09 35.27 -19.69
C GLN A 58 -7.13 35.83 -18.72
N LEU A 59 -6.89 35.72 -17.40
CA LEU A 59 -7.80 36.27 -16.40
C LEU A 59 -7.79 37.80 -16.35
N HIS A 60 -6.71 38.46 -16.75
CA HIS A 60 -6.61 39.91 -16.75
C HIS A 60 -7.75 40.53 -17.57
N ASN A 61 -8.00 39.95 -18.74
CA ASN A 61 -9.06 40.35 -19.68
C ASN A 61 -10.45 39.82 -19.30
N GLY A 62 -10.54 38.85 -18.38
CA GLY A 62 -11.78 38.26 -17.87
C GLY A 62 -12.33 38.94 -16.62
N ALA A 63 -13.59 38.62 -16.26
CA ALA A 63 -14.23 39.15 -15.06
C ALA A 63 -13.83 38.40 -13.78
N ASP A 64 -13.77 37.07 -13.85
CA ASP A 64 -13.44 36.16 -12.74
C ASP A 64 -13.03 34.79 -13.33
N VAL A 65 -12.62 33.83 -12.49
CA VAL A 65 -12.54 32.42 -12.89
C VAL A 65 -13.97 31.86 -12.94
N ASP A 66 -14.40 31.48 -14.14
CA ASP A 66 -15.74 30.98 -14.41
C ASP A 66 -15.82 29.45 -14.43
N GLU A 67 -17.03 28.92 -14.57
CA GLU A 67 -17.26 27.47 -14.59
C GLU A 67 -16.55 26.78 -15.75
N ALA A 68 -16.46 27.41 -16.92
CA ALA A 68 -15.80 26.84 -18.09
C ALA A 68 -14.29 26.66 -17.84
N LYS A 69 -13.65 27.62 -17.16
CA LYS A 69 -12.26 27.47 -16.75
C LYS A 69 -12.09 26.35 -15.73
N VAL A 70 -12.99 26.23 -14.75
CA VAL A 70 -12.94 25.12 -13.78
C VAL A 70 -13.11 23.76 -14.47
N ASP A 71 -14.01 23.66 -15.46
CA ASP A 71 -14.18 22.44 -16.27
C ASP A 71 -12.90 22.08 -17.03
N GLU A 72 -12.23 23.07 -17.64
CA GLU A 72 -10.92 22.89 -18.28
C GLU A 72 -9.87 22.38 -17.28
N MET A 73 -9.87 22.94 -16.06
CA MET A 73 -8.94 22.52 -15.01
C MET A 73 -9.17 21.08 -14.58
N LEU A 74 -10.41 20.70 -14.31
CA LEU A 74 -10.76 19.34 -13.86
C LEU A 74 -10.59 18.28 -14.94
N ALA A 75 -10.47 18.67 -16.22
CA ALA A 75 -10.17 17.77 -17.34
C ALA A 75 -8.67 17.65 -17.65
N SER A 76 -7.82 18.44 -16.99
CA SER A 76 -6.39 18.52 -17.31
C SER A 76 -5.55 17.38 -16.71
N PRO A 77 -4.42 17.00 -17.34
CA PRO A 77 -3.47 16.06 -16.76
C PRO A 77 -2.96 16.48 -15.37
N GLU A 78 -2.70 17.76 -15.16
CA GLU A 78 -2.20 18.28 -13.87
C GLU A 78 -3.20 18.03 -12.72
N PHE A 79 -4.51 18.11 -13.00
CA PHE A 79 -5.52 17.75 -12.02
C PHE A 79 -5.47 16.26 -11.67
N PHE A 80 -5.32 15.38 -12.66
CA PHE A 80 -5.21 13.95 -12.41
C PHE A 80 -3.94 13.56 -11.65
N ASP A 81 -2.81 14.22 -11.92
CA ASP A 81 -1.57 14.05 -11.14
C ASP A 81 -1.78 14.47 -9.67
N ARG A 82 -2.43 15.63 -9.46
CA ARG A 82 -2.78 16.11 -8.11
C ARG A 82 -3.74 15.15 -7.41
N LEU A 83 -4.71 14.60 -8.14
CA LEU A 83 -5.71 13.69 -7.63
C LEU A 83 -5.13 12.32 -7.26
N ALA A 84 -4.18 11.81 -8.05
CA ALA A 84 -3.45 10.60 -7.72
C ALA A 84 -2.64 10.78 -6.41
N ALA A 85 -1.98 11.93 -6.25
CA ALA A 85 -1.29 12.26 -5.00
C ALA A 85 -2.24 12.39 -3.79
N TYR A 86 -3.41 13.00 -3.99
CA TYR A 86 -4.48 13.08 -2.99
C TYR A 86 -4.91 11.68 -2.52
N HIS A 87 -5.25 10.77 -3.45
CA HIS A 87 -5.65 9.40 -3.10
C HIS A 87 -4.54 8.59 -2.45
N ARG A 88 -3.28 8.74 -2.91
CA ARG A 88 -2.11 8.08 -2.29
C ARG A 88 -1.97 8.45 -0.81
N GLY A 89 -2.36 9.66 -0.41
CA GLY A 89 -2.43 10.09 1.00
C GLY A 89 -3.39 9.25 1.85
N PHE A 90 -4.49 8.75 1.28
CA PHE A 90 -5.44 7.84 1.95
C PHE A 90 -5.07 6.38 1.83
N LEU A 91 -4.23 5.99 0.89
CA LEU A 91 -3.89 4.58 0.72
C LEU A 91 -2.78 4.12 1.68
N TRP A 92 -1.82 5.01 1.97
CA TRP A 92 -0.59 4.71 2.73
C TRP A 92 0.19 3.52 2.17
N THR A 93 0.17 3.30 0.85
CA THR A 93 0.74 2.15 0.12
C THR A 93 2.27 2.05 0.12
N ALA A 94 2.94 2.65 1.11
CA ALA A 94 4.37 2.48 1.32
C ALA A 94 4.67 1.03 1.70
N LEU A 95 5.34 0.32 0.80
CA LEU A 95 5.78 -1.05 0.99
C LEU A 95 7.00 -1.10 1.91
N PRO A 96 7.21 -2.23 2.62
CA PRO A 96 8.45 -2.49 3.32
C PRO A 96 9.66 -2.27 2.42
N SER A 97 10.74 -1.72 2.98
CA SER A 97 12.00 -1.53 2.25
C SER A 97 12.83 -2.81 2.16
N ASN A 98 12.39 -3.92 2.78
CA ASN A 98 13.08 -5.19 2.67
C ASN A 98 12.75 -5.89 1.35
N ASN A 99 13.61 -6.84 1.01
CA ASN A 99 13.60 -7.53 -0.27
C ASN A 99 12.61 -8.72 -0.28
N ASP A 100 11.87 -8.98 0.80
CA ASP A 100 10.92 -10.09 0.94
C ASP A 100 9.77 -10.15 -0.11
N LEU A 101 9.59 -9.12 -0.94
CA LEU A 101 8.61 -9.12 -2.02
C LEU A 101 9.05 -9.93 -3.23
N PHE A 102 10.35 -10.03 -3.47
CA PHE A 102 10.87 -10.65 -4.68
C PHE A 102 11.49 -12.01 -4.37
N ARG A 103 11.41 -12.91 -5.34
CA ARG A 103 11.89 -14.29 -5.19
C ARG A 103 13.42 -14.40 -5.20
N THR A 104 14.05 -13.63 -6.09
CA THR A 104 15.46 -13.77 -6.42
C THR A 104 16.06 -12.40 -6.60
N PHE A 105 17.21 -12.17 -5.98
CA PHE A 105 17.89 -10.90 -6.01
C PHE A 105 19.33 -11.03 -6.46
N ILE A 106 19.75 -10.04 -7.22
CA ILE A 106 21.16 -9.73 -7.40
C ILE A 106 21.47 -8.40 -6.71
N GLU A 107 22.59 -8.39 -6.00
CA GLU A 107 23.11 -7.23 -5.31
C GLU A 107 24.46 -6.85 -5.90
N ARG A 108 24.86 -5.59 -5.70
CA ARG A 108 26.16 -5.09 -6.15
C ARG A 108 27.23 -5.39 -5.13
N ASP A 109 28.20 -6.16 -5.55
CA ASP A 109 29.44 -6.43 -4.82
C ASP A 109 30.62 -5.69 -5.43
N THR A 110 31.68 -5.54 -4.64
CA THR A 110 32.97 -5.06 -5.11
C THR A 110 34.02 -6.14 -4.94
N VAL A 111 34.51 -6.68 -6.05
CA VAL A 111 35.57 -7.71 -6.06
C VAL A 111 36.83 -7.12 -6.65
N ASP A 112 37.88 -7.02 -5.83
CA ASP A 112 39.17 -6.44 -6.23
C ASP A 112 39.05 -5.07 -6.93
N GLY A 113 38.08 -4.26 -6.50
CA GLY A 113 37.83 -2.92 -7.04
C GLY A 113 36.98 -2.87 -8.31
N ALA A 114 36.47 -3.99 -8.81
CA ALA A 114 35.44 -4.04 -9.86
C ALA A 114 34.05 -4.24 -9.25
N GLU A 115 33.05 -3.54 -9.80
CA GLU A 115 31.64 -3.74 -9.43
C GLU A 115 31.10 -4.95 -10.19
N VAL A 116 30.59 -5.93 -9.46
CA VAL A 116 29.92 -7.11 -10.03
C VAL A 116 28.58 -7.31 -9.35
N TRP A 117 27.62 -7.85 -10.08
CA TRP A 117 26.33 -8.23 -9.53
C TRP A 117 26.33 -9.74 -9.26
N SER A 118 25.86 -10.13 -8.08
CA SER A 118 25.79 -11.53 -7.68
C SER A 118 24.54 -11.81 -6.85
N ASP A 119 24.08 -13.06 -6.85
CA ASP A 119 22.98 -13.52 -6.02
C ASP A 119 23.56 -14.19 -4.76
N PHE A 120 23.30 -13.59 -3.60
CA PHE A 120 23.89 -14.01 -2.32
C PHE A 120 23.51 -15.45 -1.93
N ASP A 121 22.25 -15.83 -2.13
CA ASP A 121 21.78 -17.18 -1.78
C ASP A 121 22.43 -18.23 -2.70
N LYS A 122 22.66 -17.86 -3.96
CA LYS A 122 23.32 -18.70 -4.95
C LYS A 122 24.82 -18.85 -4.78
N GLN A 123 25.48 -17.94 -4.08
CA GLN A 123 26.90 -18.10 -3.79
C GLN A 123 27.16 -19.44 -3.07
N ILE A 124 26.31 -19.83 -2.11
CA ILE A 124 26.43 -21.14 -1.47
C ILE A 124 26.17 -22.27 -2.46
N ASP A 125 25.07 -22.22 -3.22
CA ASP A 125 24.65 -23.32 -4.07
C ASP A 125 25.65 -23.62 -5.19
N PHE A 126 26.26 -22.58 -5.76
CA PHE A 126 27.20 -22.71 -6.88
C PHE A 126 28.66 -22.78 -6.45
N ARG A 127 29.05 -22.03 -5.42
CA ARG A 127 30.46 -21.85 -5.04
C ARG A 127 30.80 -22.55 -3.72
N GLY A 128 29.81 -22.83 -2.88
CA GLY A 128 29.97 -23.52 -1.61
C GLY A 128 30.29 -22.62 -0.41
N ALA A 129 30.34 -21.30 -0.62
CA ALA A 129 30.51 -20.28 0.42
C ALA A 129 29.92 -18.93 -0.05
N TYR A 130 29.73 -17.99 0.88
CA TYR A 130 29.35 -16.61 0.57
C TYR A 130 30.53 -15.83 -0.02
N GLU A 131 30.93 -16.19 -1.22
CA GLU A 131 32.01 -15.55 -1.97
C GLU A 131 31.48 -15.13 -3.36
N PRO A 132 31.64 -13.86 -3.77
CA PRO A 132 31.30 -13.44 -5.13
C PRO A 132 32.29 -14.03 -6.16
N CYS A 133 31.95 -13.94 -7.45
CA CYS A 133 32.83 -14.42 -8.52
C CYS A 133 34.19 -13.70 -8.56
N LEU A 134 35.16 -14.31 -9.24
CA LEU A 134 36.48 -13.73 -9.48
C LEU A 134 36.37 -12.43 -10.31
N ASN A 135 37.24 -11.46 -10.03
CA ASN A 135 37.40 -10.28 -10.88
C ASN A 135 38.15 -10.59 -12.18
N MET A 136 37.55 -11.44 -13.02
CA MET A 136 38.02 -11.75 -14.36
C MET A 136 36.84 -12.13 -15.24
N GLN A 137 36.95 -11.84 -16.54
CA GLN A 137 35.91 -12.24 -17.49
C GLN A 137 35.79 -13.77 -17.55
N HIS A 138 34.56 -14.28 -17.52
CA HIS A 138 34.28 -15.70 -17.59
C HIS A 138 34.52 -16.25 -19.00
N THR A 139 35.24 -17.37 -19.08
CA THR A 139 35.62 -18.00 -20.36
C THR A 139 35.40 -19.50 -20.42
N ASN A 140 34.91 -20.15 -19.36
CA ASN A 140 34.80 -21.61 -19.29
C ASN A 140 33.34 -22.06 -19.38
N PHE A 141 32.89 -22.47 -20.56
CA PHE A 141 31.50 -22.89 -20.76
C PHE A 141 31.42 -24.33 -21.27
N ASP A 142 30.32 -25.02 -20.98
CA ASP A 142 30.01 -26.31 -21.58
C ASP A 142 29.53 -26.18 -23.04
N GLY A 143 29.19 -27.30 -23.67
CA GLY A 143 28.72 -27.32 -25.06
C GLY A 143 27.37 -26.62 -25.31
N ASN A 144 26.62 -26.32 -24.26
CA ASN A 144 25.34 -25.61 -24.30
C ASN A 144 25.47 -24.14 -23.86
N GLY A 145 26.69 -23.68 -23.52
CA GLY A 145 26.92 -22.33 -23.02
C GLY A 145 26.66 -22.17 -21.51
N ARG A 146 26.53 -23.26 -20.75
CA ARG A 146 26.43 -23.18 -19.29
C ARG A 146 27.80 -22.88 -18.70
N PRO A 147 27.92 -21.95 -17.75
CA PRO A 147 29.18 -21.66 -17.07
C PRO A 147 29.67 -22.89 -16.31
N LEU A 148 30.96 -23.17 -16.44
CA LEU A 148 31.69 -24.17 -15.68
C LEU A 148 32.69 -23.45 -14.75
N PRO A 149 33.10 -24.06 -13.63
CA PRO A 149 34.08 -23.44 -12.72
C PRO A 149 35.35 -23.01 -13.47
N MET A 150 35.76 -21.76 -13.32
CA MET A 150 37.05 -21.28 -13.81
C MET A 150 38.20 -21.73 -12.90
N GLN A 151 37.92 -21.87 -11.61
CA GLN A 151 38.85 -22.36 -10.62
C GLN A 151 38.12 -23.24 -9.62
N THR A 152 38.63 -24.46 -9.41
CA THR A 152 38.12 -25.39 -8.39
C THR A 152 39.06 -25.41 -7.19
N GLY A 153 38.51 -25.52 -5.98
CA GLY A 153 39.30 -25.54 -4.75
C GLY A 153 39.99 -24.21 -4.43
N TYR A 154 39.32 -23.10 -4.75
CA TYR A 154 39.78 -21.75 -4.39
C TYR A 154 39.74 -21.58 -2.85
N MET A 155 40.81 -21.00 -2.28
CA MET A 155 41.00 -20.86 -0.82
C MET A 155 41.14 -19.39 -0.39
N GLY A 156 40.63 -18.44 -1.17
CA GLY A 156 40.55 -17.03 -0.77
C GLY A 156 39.27 -16.73 0.03
N GLY A 157 39.24 -15.61 0.76
CA GLY A 157 38.03 -15.11 1.42
C GLY A 157 37.32 -16.15 2.31
N GLU A 158 35.99 -16.24 2.17
CA GLU A 158 35.11 -17.18 2.88
C GLU A 158 35.36 -18.63 2.43
N CYS A 159 35.86 -18.84 1.21
CA CYS A 159 36.20 -20.17 0.71
C CYS A 159 37.33 -20.86 1.47
N ALA A 160 38.17 -20.10 2.18
CA ALA A 160 39.20 -20.66 3.06
C ALA A 160 38.60 -21.44 4.25
N GLN A 161 37.33 -21.23 4.57
CA GLN A 161 36.62 -21.88 5.68
C GLN A 161 36.00 -23.23 5.28
N THR A 162 35.94 -23.54 3.98
CA THR A 162 35.41 -24.82 3.50
C THR A 162 36.52 -25.89 3.46
N ALA A 163 36.15 -27.16 3.59
CA ALA A 163 37.13 -28.26 3.65
C ALA A 163 37.90 -28.47 2.34
N ASN A 164 37.29 -28.13 1.20
CA ASN A 164 37.81 -28.42 -0.14
C ASN A 164 38.06 -27.15 -0.98
N GLY A 165 37.83 -25.96 -0.43
CA GLY A 165 37.74 -24.71 -1.19
C GLY A 165 36.44 -24.58 -1.97
N CYS A 166 36.29 -23.48 -2.71
CA CYS A 166 35.13 -23.19 -3.55
C CYS A 166 35.38 -23.48 -5.02
N ASP A 167 34.28 -23.65 -5.76
CA ASP A 167 34.26 -23.60 -7.21
C ASP A 167 33.87 -22.19 -7.67
N MET A 168 34.81 -21.49 -8.30
CA MET A 168 34.67 -20.09 -8.64
C MET A 168 34.47 -19.89 -10.14
N ASP A 169 33.54 -19.03 -10.49
CA ASP A 169 33.34 -18.43 -11.81
C ASP A 169 34.00 -17.05 -11.89
N GLY A 170 34.08 -16.50 -13.10
CA GLY A 170 34.29 -15.06 -13.35
C GLY A 170 32.98 -14.34 -13.68
N TRP A 171 33.07 -13.08 -14.11
CA TRP A 171 31.92 -12.28 -14.53
C TRP A 171 31.68 -12.33 -16.04
N VAL A 172 30.42 -12.15 -16.47
CA VAL A 172 30.01 -11.86 -17.84
C VAL A 172 29.43 -10.46 -17.93
N GLN A 173 29.52 -9.83 -19.10
CA GLN A 173 28.87 -8.56 -19.39
C GLN A 173 27.54 -8.80 -20.08
N MET A 174 26.49 -8.13 -19.62
CA MET A 174 25.17 -8.19 -20.24
C MET A 174 24.39 -6.91 -20.04
N SER A 175 23.40 -6.71 -20.91
CA SER A 175 22.44 -5.62 -20.84
C SER A 175 21.15 -6.14 -20.22
N PRO A 176 20.69 -5.55 -19.10
CA PRO A 176 19.49 -6.01 -18.42
C PRO A 176 18.21 -5.71 -19.22
N TYR A 177 17.19 -6.53 -19.00
CA TYR A 177 15.86 -6.38 -19.59
C TYR A 177 15.22 -5.02 -19.29
N TRP A 178 15.38 -4.55 -18.05
CA TRP A 178 14.76 -3.30 -17.59
C TRP A 178 15.46 -2.04 -18.13
N ASP A 179 16.73 -2.15 -18.52
CA ASP A 179 17.48 -1.07 -19.18
C ASP A 179 18.49 -1.65 -20.18
N PRO A 180 18.09 -1.85 -21.45
CA PRO A 180 18.97 -2.42 -22.46
C PRO A 180 20.08 -1.46 -22.92
N SER A 181 20.08 -0.20 -22.45
CA SER A 181 21.07 0.80 -22.84
C SER A 181 22.36 0.75 -22.01
N ILE A 182 22.33 0.06 -20.88
CA ILE A 182 23.48 -0.12 -19.99
C ILE A 182 24.10 -1.52 -20.17
N THR A 183 25.32 -1.68 -19.67
CA THR A 183 25.99 -2.97 -19.55
C THR A 183 26.52 -3.09 -18.13
N ILE A 184 26.21 -4.21 -17.48
CA ILE A 184 26.67 -4.51 -16.13
C ILE A 184 27.48 -5.82 -16.13
N GLN A 185 28.36 -5.97 -15.14
CA GLN A 185 29.09 -7.22 -14.90
C GLN A 185 28.29 -8.06 -13.92
N VAL A 186 27.98 -9.29 -14.28
CA VAL A 186 27.24 -10.23 -13.43
C VAL A 186 28.05 -11.50 -13.33
N CYS A 187 28.11 -12.09 -12.15
CA CYS A 187 28.80 -13.36 -11.97
C CYS A 187 28.16 -14.45 -12.85
N ALA A 188 28.97 -15.23 -13.55
CA ALA A 188 28.51 -16.08 -14.65
C ALA A 188 27.52 -17.17 -14.22
N PHE A 189 27.68 -17.75 -13.03
CA PHE A 189 26.73 -18.72 -12.48
C PHE A 189 25.34 -18.11 -12.26
N ASP A 190 25.30 -16.84 -11.86
CA ASP A 190 24.08 -16.09 -11.59
C ASP A 190 23.47 -15.55 -12.92
N ALA A 191 24.31 -15.21 -13.88
CA ALA A 191 23.95 -14.67 -15.20
C ALA A 191 23.44 -15.70 -16.22
N GLN A 192 23.10 -16.92 -15.78
CA GLN A 192 22.62 -17.97 -16.67
C GLN A 192 21.30 -17.59 -17.35
N GLU A 193 21.27 -17.58 -18.69
CA GLU A 193 20.11 -17.17 -19.50
C GLU A 193 19.12 -18.32 -19.81
N PHE A 194 19.26 -19.48 -19.17
CA PHE A 194 18.45 -20.65 -19.46
C PHE A 194 17.02 -20.50 -18.92
N THR A 195 16.04 -20.92 -19.72
CA THR A 195 14.63 -20.97 -19.30
C THR A 195 14.26 -22.30 -18.64
N THR A 196 15.13 -23.30 -18.74
CA THR A 196 14.95 -24.61 -18.09
C THR A 196 16.21 -25.05 -17.36
N GLY A 197 16.02 -25.65 -16.19
CA GLY A 197 17.08 -26.18 -15.34
C GLY A 197 17.75 -27.43 -15.92
N VAL A 198 18.56 -28.09 -15.10
CA VAL A 198 19.22 -29.36 -15.43
C VAL A 198 18.61 -30.56 -14.68
N ASN A 199 17.85 -30.30 -13.62
CA ASN A 199 17.14 -31.35 -12.89
C ASN A 199 15.71 -31.51 -13.43
N THR A 200 15.19 -32.72 -13.31
CA THR A 200 13.79 -33.03 -13.59
C THR A 200 13.02 -33.28 -12.30
N ASP A 201 11.76 -32.90 -12.28
CA ASP A 201 10.83 -33.31 -11.23
C ASP A 201 10.47 -34.80 -11.29
N ASN A 202 9.58 -35.25 -10.40
CA ASN A 202 9.12 -36.64 -10.31
C ASN A 202 8.38 -37.13 -11.58
N ASP A 203 7.89 -36.21 -12.40
CA ASP A 203 7.17 -36.50 -13.65
C ASP A 203 8.10 -36.43 -14.88
N GLY A 204 9.40 -36.17 -14.66
CA GLY A 204 10.41 -36.09 -15.72
C GLY A 204 10.42 -34.75 -16.46
N VAL A 205 9.79 -33.71 -15.90
CA VAL A 205 9.74 -32.37 -16.48
C VAL A 205 10.91 -31.55 -15.93
N LEU A 206 11.65 -30.87 -16.81
CA LEU A 206 12.73 -29.98 -16.39
C LEU A 206 12.18 -28.79 -15.61
N THR A 207 12.93 -28.34 -14.60
CA THR A 207 12.61 -27.15 -13.83
C THR A 207 12.41 -25.93 -14.75
N ASP A 208 11.29 -25.20 -14.59
CA ASP A 208 11.06 -23.92 -15.26
C ASP A 208 11.79 -22.80 -14.49
N CYS A 209 12.85 -22.25 -15.08
CA CYS A 209 13.67 -21.23 -14.43
C CYS A 209 12.95 -19.88 -14.28
N SER A 210 11.85 -19.65 -15.00
CA SER A 210 11.03 -18.45 -14.81
C SER A 210 10.22 -18.52 -13.50
N ARG A 211 9.95 -19.74 -13.00
CA ARG A 211 9.14 -20.01 -11.80
C ARG A 211 9.96 -20.44 -10.60
N ARG A 212 11.08 -21.11 -10.85
CA ARG A 212 11.94 -21.71 -9.83
C ARG A 212 13.39 -21.32 -10.05
N ASN A 213 14.17 -21.27 -8.98
CA ASN A 213 15.56 -20.86 -9.06
C ASN A 213 16.52 -21.71 -8.20
N ASP A 214 16.01 -22.78 -7.61
CA ASP A 214 16.70 -23.77 -6.77
C ASP A 214 17.45 -24.84 -7.60
N ASP A 215 17.31 -24.81 -8.93
CA ASP A 215 18.02 -25.69 -9.84
C ASP A 215 19.37 -25.07 -10.25
N PRO A 216 20.49 -25.82 -10.19
CA PRO A 216 21.82 -25.32 -10.60
C PRO A 216 21.88 -24.88 -12.08
N GLY A 217 20.93 -25.32 -12.90
CA GLY A 217 20.80 -24.89 -14.28
C GLY A 217 20.03 -23.58 -14.47
N CYS A 218 19.48 -23.01 -13.40
CA CYS A 218 18.76 -21.74 -13.44
C CYS A 218 19.65 -20.60 -12.95
N GLY A 219 19.50 -19.43 -13.56
CA GLY A 219 20.08 -18.16 -13.14
C GLY A 219 19.04 -17.05 -13.26
N CYS A 220 19.51 -15.83 -13.50
CA CYS A 220 18.66 -14.67 -13.69
C CYS A 220 17.90 -14.65 -15.02
N GLY A 221 18.01 -15.68 -15.84
CA GLY A 221 17.25 -15.81 -17.08
C GLY A 221 17.72 -14.85 -18.18
N PRO A 222 17.05 -14.88 -19.35
CA PRO A 222 17.42 -14.05 -20.49
C PRO A 222 17.48 -12.56 -20.12
N ALA A 223 18.62 -11.92 -20.40
CA ALA A 223 18.84 -10.51 -20.04
C ALA A 223 18.47 -10.17 -18.58
N LEU A 224 18.71 -11.09 -17.63
CA LEU A 224 18.42 -10.92 -16.20
C LEU A 224 16.92 -10.81 -15.82
N SER A 225 16.01 -11.22 -16.69
CA SER A 225 14.56 -11.04 -16.50
C SER A 225 13.96 -11.73 -15.27
N TYR A 226 14.66 -12.65 -14.62
CA TYR A 226 14.16 -13.42 -13.46
C TYR A 226 14.75 -12.96 -12.13
N CYS A 227 15.59 -11.91 -12.14
CA CYS A 227 16.18 -11.34 -10.94
C CYS A 227 15.70 -9.92 -10.71
N ALA A 228 15.42 -9.63 -9.45
CA ALA A 228 15.33 -8.27 -8.95
C ALA A 228 16.74 -7.74 -8.68
N ALA A 229 16.97 -6.48 -9.01
CA ALA A 229 18.27 -5.83 -8.92
C ALA A 229 18.13 -4.54 -8.09
N GLU A 230 18.88 -4.44 -6.99
CA GLU A 230 18.84 -3.28 -6.08
C GLU A 230 19.92 -2.22 -6.39
N GLY A 231 19.56 -0.95 -6.18
CA GLY A 231 20.46 0.19 -6.31
C GLY A 231 20.44 0.85 -7.70
N PRO A 232 21.36 1.80 -7.95
CA PRO A 232 21.59 2.40 -9.26
C PRO A 232 21.67 1.32 -10.35
N ASN A 233 20.98 1.55 -11.47
CA ASN A 233 20.87 0.61 -12.59
C ASN A 233 20.08 -0.68 -12.30
N GLY A 234 19.46 -0.81 -11.12
CA GLY A 234 18.54 -1.90 -10.79
C GLY A 234 17.08 -1.59 -11.14
N ASN A 235 16.20 -2.59 -10.98
CA ASN A 235 14.76 -2.49 -11.29
C ASN A 235 13.86 -2.41 -10.05
N VAL A 236 14.38 -2.69 -8.85
CA VAL A 236 13.59 -2.77 -7.60
C VAL A 236 12.86 -1.46 -7.29
N ASP A 237 13.51 -0.32 -7.46
CA ASP A 237 12.93 0.99 -7.13
C ASP A 237 11.75 1.35 -8.03
N GLU A 238 11.86 1.12 -9.34
CA GLU A 238 10.76 1.40 -10.27
C GLU A 238 9.60 0.43 -10.07
N ILE A 239 9.88 -0.83 -9.74
CA ILE A 239 8.84 -1.82 -9.40
C ILE A 239 8.11 -1.41 -8.11
N ARG A 240 8.84 -1.08 -7.03
CA ARG A 240 8.25 -0.62 -5.77
C ARG A 240 7.41 0.63 -5.97
N LYS A 241 7.91 1.59 -6.75
CA LYS A 241 7.16 2.79 -7.12
C LYS A 241 5.86 2.43 -7.85
N ALA A 242 5.92 1.54 -8.83
CA ALA A 242 4.74 1.12 -9.57
C ALA A 242 3.72 0.40 -8.68
N LEU A 243 4.16 -0.51 -7.79
CA LEU A 243 3.28 -1.19 -6.82
C LEU A 243 2.58 -0.20 -5.88
N THR A 244 3.28 0.85 -5.46
CA THR A 244 2.70 1.91 -4.61
C THR A 244 1.74 2.83 -5.39
N GLU A 245 1.94 3.02 -6.70
CA GLU A 245 1.11 3.86 -7.57
C GLU A 245 -0.17 3.17 -8.06
N GLU A 246 -0.16 1.85 -8.28
CA GLU A 246 -1.28 1.06 -8.80
C GLU A 246 -2.65 1.47 -8.22
N PRO A 247 -2.85 1.58 -6.89
CA PRO A 247 -4.19 1.78 -6.35
C PRO A 247 -4.68 3.21 -6.59
N ALA A 248 -3.77 4.19 -6.70
CA ALA A 248 -4.14 5.56 -7.07
C ALA A 248 -4.52 5.66 -8.56
N ARG A 249 -3.93 4.82 -9.43
CA ARG A 249 -4.29 4.73 -10.85
C ARG A 249 -5.70 4.17 -11.06
N ILE A 250 -6.16 3.28 -10.17
CA ILE A 250 -7.56 2.82 -10.17
C ILE A 250 -8.50 4.01 -9.97
N PHE A 251 -8.28 4.84 -8.94
CA PHE A 251 -9.08 6.05 -8.73
C PHE A 251 -9.04 6.98 -9.95
N GLU A 252 -7.85 7.27 -10.46
CA GLU A 252 -7.66 8.11 -11.64
C GLU A 252 -8.50 7.61 -12.82
N GLY A 253 -8.40 6.31 -13.13
CA GLY A 253 -9.12 5.67 -14.23
C GLY A 253 -10.64 5.73 -14.08
N ILE A 254 -11.16 5.41 -12.89
CA ILE A 254 -12.60 5.48 -12.57
C ILE A 254 -13.12 6.91 -12.78
N ILE A 255 -12.40 7.89 -12.23
CA ILE A 255 -12.81 9.30 -12.26
C ILE A 255 -12.73 9.86 -13.69
N LYS A 256 -11.64 9.57 -14.41
CA LYS A 256 -11.45 9.99 -15.80
C LYS A 256 -12.50 9.39 -16.75
N ALA A 257 -12.98 8.18 -16.46
CA ALA A 257 -14.05 7.53 -17.20
C ALA A 257 -15.47 8.06 -16.85
N GLY A 258 -15.60 8.93 -15.84
CA GLY A 258 -16.91 9.39 -15.35
C GLY A 258 -17.74 8.27 -14.70
N ARG A 259 -17.07 7.25 -14.16
CA ARG A 259 -17.72 6.15 -13.44
C ARG A 259 -18.03 6.58 -11.99
N PRO A 260 -19.01 5.92 -11.33
CA PRO A 260 -19.25 6.14 -9.91
C PRO A 260 -17.96 5.97 -9.10
N TYR A 261 -17.61 6.94 -8.27
CA TYR A 261 -16.40 6.90 -7.43
C TYR A 261 -16.33 5.64 -6.56
N THR A 262 -17.48 5.10 -6.16
CA THR A 262 -17.62 3.84 -5.42
C THR A 262 -17.04 2.63 -6.16
N ASP A 263 -16.97 2.65 -7.49
CA ASP A 263 -16.43 1.55 -8.30
C ASP A 263 -14.94 1.28 -8.01
N ALA A 264 -14.21 2.29 -7.53
CA ALA A 264 -12.79 2.14 -7.16
C ALA A 264 -12.56 1.09 -6.07
N PHE A 265 -13.62 0.66 -5.38
CA PHE A 265 -13.56 -0.32 -4.29
C PHE A 265 -14.08 -1.70 -4.69
N SER A 266 -14.76 -1.84 -5.82
CA SER A 266 -15.43 -3.09 -6.22
C SER A 266 -15.03 -3.60 -7.61
N THR A 267 -14.38 -2.78 -8.43
CA THR A 267 -13.98 -3.19 -9.79
C THR A 267 -12.89 -4.26 -9.80
N SER A 268 -13.00 -5.26 -10.67
CA SER A 268 -11.91 -6.22 -10.91
C SER A 268 -10.83 -5.68 -11.87
N GLU A 269 -11.03 -4.50 -12.45
CA GLU A 269 -10.03 -3.83 -13.28
C GLU A 269 -8.90 -3.23 -12.43
N THR A 270 -7.70 -3.14 -13.01
CA THR A 270 -6.54 -2.41 -12.47
C THR A 270 -5.74 -1.77 -13.60
N TYR A 271 -4.71 -1.00 -13.28
CA TYR A 271 -3.79 -0.43 -14.26
C TYR A 271 -2.39 -0.94 -14.00
N PHE A 272 -1.77 -1.56 -15.00
CA PHE A 272 -0.38 -2.01 -14.91
C PHE A 272 0.49 -1.35 -15.97
N ASN A 273 1.69 -0.92 -15.57
CA ASN A 273 2.77 -0.55 -16.47
C ASN A 273 3.70 -1.76 -16.74
N GLY A 274 4.75 -1.56 -17.53
CA GLY A 274 5.73 -2.60 -17.85
C GLY A 274 6.43 -3.19 -16.63
N ALA A 275 6.80 -2.36 -15.65
CA ALA A 275 7.45 -2.78 -14.42
C ALA A 275 6.55 -3.71 -13.58
N LEU A 276 5.27 -3.39 -13.41
CA LEU A 276 4.32 -4.26 -12.68
C LEU A 276 4.09 -5.60 -13.38
N ARG A 277 3.91 -5.59 -14.70
CA ARG A 277 3.75 -6.83 -15.47
C ARG A 277 4.96 -7.74 -15.31
N HIS A 278 6.16 -7.16 -15.36
CA HIS A 278 7.41 -7.88 -15.15
C HIS A 278 7.48 -8.48 -13.74
N TYR A 279 7.13 -7.70 -12.71
CA TYR A 279 7.10 -8.16 -11.33
C TYR A 279 6.17 -9.37 -11.14
N TYR A 280 4.89 -9.23 -11.50
CA TYR A 280 3.91 -10.30 -11.34
C TYR A 280 4.27 -11.55 -12.14
N ARG A 281 4.84 -11.39 -13.33
CA ARG A 281 5.19 -12.54 -14.17
C ARG A 281 6.40 -13.33 -13.66
N TYR A 282 7.45 -12.65 -13.20
CA TYR A 282 8.76 -13.29 -12.98
C TYR A 282 9.33 -13.17 -11.59
N LEU A 283 9.00 -12.09 -10.87
CA LEU A 283 9.77 -11.69 -9.70
C LEU A 283 9.04 -11.90 -8.38
N GLN A 284 7.72 -12.08 -8.39
CA GLN A 284 6.97 -12.34 -7.16
C GLN A 284 7.50 -13.57 -6.42
N ARG A 285 7.52 -13.48 -5.09
CA ARG A 285 8.04 -14.54 -4.20
C ARG A 285 7.34 -15.88 -4.39
N ASP A 286 6.02 -15.87 -4.56
CA ASP A 286 5.22 -17.08 -4.72
C ASP A 286 5.24 -17.57 -6.18
N GLN A 287 5.63 -18.83 -6.37
CA GLN A 287 5.78 -19.46 -7.69
C GLN A 287 4.44 -19.63 -8.42
N ASP A 288 3.37 -19.79 -7.63
CA ASP A 288 1.98 -19.89 -8.07
C ASP A 288 1.20 -18.62 -7.71
N GLY A 289 1.92 -17.52 -7.45
CA GLY A 289 1.34 -16.26 -7.04
C GLY A 289 0.41 -15.65 -8.10
N GLU A 290 -0.42 -14.72 -7.63
CA GLU A 290 -1.42 -14.03 -8.42
C GLU A 290 -0.87 -13.47 -9.74
N LEU A 291 -1.65 -13.57 -10.82
CA LEU A 291 -1.36 -12.93 -12.11
C LEU A 291 0.00 -13.31 -12.75
N ASN A 292 0.58 -14.45 -12.40
CA ASN A 292 1.84 -14.96 -12.98
C ASN A 292 1.78 -15.19 -14.50
N ASP A 293 0.60 -15.41 -15.06
CA ASP A 293 0.38 -15.62 -16.50
C ASP A 293 0.07 -14.33 -17.27
N ILE A 294 0.22 -13.16 -16.63
CA ILE A 294 0.00 -11.87 -17.30
C ILE A 294 0.88 -11.72 -18.54
N SER A 295 0.32 -11.11 -19.59
CA SER A 295 1.02 -10.89 -20.85
C SER A 295 2.26 -10.01 -20.66
N GLU A 296 3.38 -10.43 -21.25
CA GLU A 296 4.61 -9.65 -21.29
C GLU A 296 4.41 -8.30 -21.97
N ALA A 297 5.14 -7.29 -21.47
CA ALA A 297 5.24 -5.99 -22.08
C ALA A 297 6.64 -5.41 -21.78
N PRO A 298 7.22 -4.60 -22.69
CA PRO A 298 8.46 -3.88 -22.42
C PRO A 298 8.45 -3.22 -21.04
N PHE A 299 9.58 -3.24 -20.32
CA PHE A 299 9.66 -2.68 -18.97
C PHE A 299 9.21 -1.20 -18.89
N THR A 300 9.43 -0.46 -19.98
CA THR A 300 9.08 0.96 -20.13
C THR A 300 7.65 1.21 -20.62
N THR A 301 6.83 0.18 -20.81
CA THR A 301 5.42 0.35 -21.21
C THR A 301 4.68 1.18 -20.16
N ASP A 302 3.89 2.14 -20.63
CA ASP A 302 3.09 3.02 -19.76
C ASP A 302 1.90 2.25 -19.15
N TRP A 303 1.14 2.91 -18.28
CA TRP A 303 -0.02 2.34 -17.61
C TRP A 303 -1.13 1.94 -18.59
N GLU A 304 -1.54 0.68 -18.53
CA GLU A 304 -2.64 0.13 -19.31
C GLU A 304 -3.68 -0.54 -18.41
N LEU A 305 -4.96 -0.40 -18.77
CA LEU A 305 -6.06 -1.07 -18.09
C LEU A 305 -5.96 -2.59 -18.29
N ILE A 306 -6.03 -3.34 -17.19
CA ILE A 306 -5.99 -4.80 -17.17
C ILE A 306 -7.19 -5.33 -16.38
N GLN A 307 -7.78 -6.39 -16.89
CA GLN A 307 -8.80 -7.15 -16.20
C GLN A 307 -8.14 -8.18 -15.27
N ARG A 308 -8.39 -8.08 -13.96
CA ARG A 308 -8.03 -9.14 -13.01
C ARG A 308 -9.18 -10.14 -12.85
N PRO A 309 -8.95 -11.32 -12.26
CA PRO A 309 -10.03 -12.22 -11.88
C PRO A 309 -11.10 -11.54 -11.01
N ASP A 310 -12.32 -12.05 -11.08
CA ASP A 310 -13.51 -11.42 -10.49
C ASP A 310 -13.51 -11.38 -8.95
N TYR A 311 -12.60 -12.11 -8.29
CA TYR A 311 -12.41 -12.03 -6.83
C TYR A 311 -11.64 -10.77 -6.39
N HIS A 312 -11.05 -10.01 -7.30
CA HIS A 312 -10.44 -8.73 -6.98
C HIS A 312 -11.49 -7.63 -6.78
N SER A 313 -11.19 -6.70 -5.86
CA SER A 313 -12.10 -5.65 -5.39
C SER A 313 -11.37 -4.30 -5.35
N GLY A 314 -11.16 -3.72 -6.53
CA GLY A 314 -10.61 -2.40 -6.74
C GLY A 314 -9.30 -2.18 -5.99
N ILE A 315 -9.22 -1.08 -5.25
CA ILE A 315 -8.05 -0.76 -4.42
C ILE A 315 -7.83 -1.74 -3.26
N LEU A 316 -8.87 -2.42 -2.78
CA LEU A 316 -8.82 -3.21 -1.55
C LEU A 316 -8.06 -4.53 -1.71
N THR A 317 -7.84 -4.97 -2.95
CA THR A 317 -7.08 -6.18 -3.29
C THR A 317 -5.89 -5.89 -4.21
N THR A 318 -5.42 -4.64 -4.21
CA THR A 318 -4.11 -4.30 -4.76
C THR A 318 -3.02 -4.76 -3.79
N MET A 319 -1.86 -5.13 -4.32
CA MET A 319 -0.75 -5.58 -3.48
C MET A 319 -0.33 -4.50 -2.47
N GLY A 320 -0.25 -3.25 -2.92
CA GLY A 320 0.08 -2.11 -2.07
C GLY A 320 -0.86 -1.95 -0.87
N TYR A 321 -2.16 -2.26 -1.03
CA TYR A 321 -3.14 -2.21 0.07
C TYR A 321 -2.99 -3.41 1.01
N LEU A 322 -2.94 -4.62 0.45
CA LEU A 322 -2.92 -5.87 1.22
C LEU A 322 -1.64 -6.03 2.07
N LEU A 323 -0.49 -5.60 1.55
CA LEU A 323 0.79 -5.69 2.24
C LEU A 323 1.03 -4.54 3.20
N ARG A 324 0.47 -3.35 2.94
CA ARG A 324 0.55 -2.26 3.92
C ARG A 324 -0.28 -2.59 5.15
N HIS A 325 -1.48 -3.13 4.93
CA HIS A 325 -2.44 -3.46 5.96
C HIS A 325 -2.41 -4.98 6.15
N THR A 326 -1.39 -5.47 6.83
CA THR A 326 -1.03 -6.90 6.84
C THR A 326 -2.08 -7.81 7.48
N SER A 327 -2.90 -7.33 8.41
CA SER A 327 -4.00 -8.10 9.00
C SER A 327 -5.36 -7.68 8.47
N GLN A 328 -6.37 -8.56 8.54
CA GLN A 328 -7.73 -8.23 8.12
C GLN A 328 -8.30 -7.07 8.92
N ARG A 329 -8.02 -7.02 10.23
CA ARG A 329 -8.40 -5.89 11.08
C ARG A 329 -7.73 -4.60 10.63
N ALA A 330 -6.46 -4.64 10.21
CA ALA A 330 -5.79 -3.46 9.67
C ALA A 330 -6.42 -3.00 8.34
N ARG A 331 -6.78 -3.93 7.45
CA ARG A 331 -7.47 -3.66 6.17
C ARG A 331 -8.81 -2.98 6.39
N VAL A 332 -9.62 -3.52 7.30
CA VAL A 332 -10.92 -2.92 7.66
C VAL A 332 -10.73 -1.58 8.37
N ASN A 333 -9.80 -1.50 9.33
CA ASN A 333 -9.51 -0.25 10.04
C ASN A 333 -9.13 0.87 9.07
N ARG A 334 -8.31 0.58 8.05
CA ARG A 334 -7.95 1.58 7.04
C ARG A 334 -9.15 2.00 6.22
N LEU A 335 -9.94 1.06 5.71
CA LEU A 335 -11.16 1.33 4.95
C LEU A 335 -12.09 2.26 5.73
N TYR A 336 -12.38 1.89 6.97
CA TYR A 336 -13.31 2.64 7.83
C TYR A 336 -12.79 4.02 8.19
N THR A 337 -11.52 4.13 8.55
CA THR A 337 -10.92 5.41 8.94
C THR A 337 -10.78 6.37 7.76
N ALA A 338 -10.24 5.90 6.64
CA ALA A 338 -9.83 6.78 5.54
C ALA A 338 -10.95 7.03 4.52
N PHE A 339 -11.83 6.06 4.31
CA PHE A 339 -12.83 6.11 3.22
C PHE A 339 -14.27 6.08 3.72
N LEU A 340 -14.53 5.75 4.99
CA LEU A 340 -15.86 5.85 5.60
C LEU A 340 -15.93 6.90 6.72
N CYS A 341 -14.80 7.54 7.06
CA CYS A 341 -14.69 8.59 8.08
C CYS A 341 -15.21 8.15 9.46
N ASP A 342 -15.02 6.87 9.78
CA ASP A 342 -15.54 6.22 10.97
C ASP A 342 -14.41 5.43 11.68
N PRO A 343 -13.46 6.15 12.32
CA PRO A 343 -12.33 5.51 12.96
C PRO A 343 -12.76 4.68 14.19
N PHE A 344 -12.11 3.53 14.38
CA PHE A 344 -12.30 2.73 15.60
C PHE A 344 -11.54 3.38 16.77
N VAL A 345 -12.29 4.06 17.65
CA VAL A 345 -11.73 4.77 18.81
C VAL A 345 -12.12 4.07 20.09
N ALA A 346 -11.13 3.81 20.96
CA ALA A 346 -11.37 3.22 22.26
C ALA A 346 -12.25 4.15 23.15
N PRO A 347 -13.05 3.58 24.06
CA PRO A 347 -13.89 4.37 24.96
C PRO A 347 -13.09 5.42 25.76
N ALA A 348 -13.70 6.60 25.96
CA ALA A 348 -13.17 7.61 26.85
C ALA A 348 -13.08 7.07 28.29
N GLY A 349 -11.86 6.89 28.79
CA GLY A 349 -11.60 6.27 30.11
C GLY A 349 -10.66 5.05 30.06
N GLY A 350 -10.31 4.56 28.87
CA GLY A 350 -9.41 3.42 28.69
C GLY A 350 -10.12 2.07 28.75
N LEU A 351 -9.36 1.00 28.56
CA LEU A 351 -9.88 -0.37 28.62
C LEU A 351 -9.98 -0.85 30.08
N PRO A 352 -10.98 -1.70 30.41
CA PRO A 352 -11.05 -2.41 31.70
C PRO A 352 -9.79 -3.23 31.98
N SER A 353 -9.62 -3.73 33.22
CA SER A 353 -8.46 -4.53 33.56
C SER A 353 -8.44 -5.81 32.72
N ALA A 354 -7.26 -6.20 32.25
CA ALA A 354 -7.06 -7.46 31.55
C ALA A 354 -7.37 -8.69 32.43
N THR A 355 -7.51 -8.52 33.75
CA THR A 355 -7.89 -9.58 34.71
C THR A 355 -9.37 -9.61 35.02
N ASP A 356 -10.17 -8.64 34.55
CA ASP A 356 -11.61 -8.62 34.82
C ASP A 356 -12.28 -9.81 34.11
N PRO A 357 -13.30 -10.46 34.72
CA PRO A 357 -13.95 -11.61 34.10
C PRO A 357 -14.51 -11.33 32.70
N CYS A 358 -15.03 -10.12 32.48
CA CYS A 358 -15.55 -9.70 31.17
C CYS A 358 -14.46 -9.47 30.11
N SER A 359 -13.19 -9.41 30.51
CA SER A 359 -12.03 -9.26 29.61
C SER A 359 -11.46 -10.62 29.16
N GLN A 360 -11.91 -11.73 29.75
CA GLN A 360 -11.36 -13.08 29.49
C GLN A 360 -12.02 -13.80 28.31
N ASP A 361 -13.21 -13.39 27.86
CA ASP A 361 -13.95 -14.08 26.79
C ASP A 361 -13.12 -14.11 25.50
N PRO A 362 -12.79 -15.25 24.87
CA PRO A 362 -12.01 -15.27 23.64
C PRO A 362 -12.63 -14.46 22.49
N ASP A 363 -13.95 -14.25 22.48
CA ASP A 363 -14.68 -13.44 21.52
C ASP A 363 -14.60 -11.94 21.87
N LEU A 364 -13.80 -11.19 21.10
CA LEU A 364 -13.62 -9.74 21.30
C LEU A 364 -14.94 -8.95 21.17
N SER A 365 -15.93 -9.47 20.44
CA SER A 365 -17.24 -8.83 20.31
C SER A 365 -18.06 -8.87 21.61
N LYS A 366 -17.70 -9.74 22.55
CA LYS A 366 -18.32 -9.88 23.88
C LYS A 366 -17.51 -9.26 25.02
N ARG A 367 -16.22 -8.99 24.80
CA ARG A 367 -15.36 -8.39 25.84
C ARG A 367 -15.78 -6.98 26.20
N CYS A 368 -15.75 -6.68 27.50
CA CYS A 368 -15.95 -5.32 27.99
C CYS A 368 -14.86 -4.38 27.45
N GLY A 369 -15.25 -3.17 27.02
CA GLY A 369 -14.35 -2.22 26.37
C GLY A 369 -14.09 -2.49 24.87
N CYS A 370 -14.04 -3.76 24.44
CA CYS A 370 -13.76 -4.13 23.04
C CYS A 370 -15.02 -4.18 22.17
N THR A 371 -16.16 -4.59 22.73
CA THR A 371 -17.42 -4.82 21.99
C THR A 371 -17.85 -3.64 21.10
N SER A 372 -17.60 -2.40 21.54
CA SER A 372 -17.95 -1.18 20.80
C SER A 372 -17.38 -1.10 19.39
N CYS A 373 -16.19 -1.64 19.17
CA CYS A 373 -15.55 -1.70 17.85
C CYS A 373 -15.69 -3.11 17.25
N HIS A 374 -15.54 -4.14 18.08
CA HIS A 374 -15.41 -5.52 17.60
C HIS A 374 -16.72 -6.12 17.06
N THR A 375 -17.87 -5.59 17.44
CA THR A 375 -19.15 -5.94 16.80
C THR A 375 -19.26 -5.47 15.35
N THR A 376 -18.43 -4.52 14.93
CA THR A 376 -18.39 -4.00 13.55
C THR A 376 -17.17 -4.52 12.78
N ILE A 377 -15.98 -4.46 13.38
CA ILE A 377 -14.74 -4.83 12.67
C ILE A 377 -14.70 -6.32 12.34
N GLU A 378 -15.19 -7.17 13.24
CA GLU A 378 -15.02 -8.62 13.15
C GLU A 378 -15.86 -9.21 11.99
N PRO A 379 -17.15 -8.89 11.82
CA PRO A 379 -17.90 -9.28 10.62
C PRO A 379 -17.32 -8.70 9.32
N ALA A 380 -16.81 -7.45 9.36
CA ALA A 380 -16.20 -6.82 8.18
C ALA A 380 -14.90 -7.52 7.76
N THR A 381 -14.13 -8.08 8.71
CA THR A 381 -12.91 -8.83 8.38
C THR A 381 -13.18 -10.09 7.59
N THR A 382 -14.36 -10.70 7.73
CA THR A 382 -14.74 -11.93 7.04
C THR A 382 -14.66 -11.78 5.51
N TYR A 383 -15.02 -10.60 4.99
CA TYR A 383 -14.96 -10.29 3.56
C TYR A 383 -13.54 -10.35 2.97
N PHE A 384 -12.50 -10.27 3.81
CA PHE A 384 -11.12 -10.43 3.37
C PHE A 384 -10.56 -11.84 3.64
N GLY A 385 -11.31 -12.76 4.24
CA GLY A 385 -10.79 -14.03 4.78
C GLY A 385 -10.07 -14.95 3.78
N ARG A 386 -10.35 -14.80 2.48
CA ARG A 386 -9.64 -15.51 1.39
C ARG A 386 -8.27 -14.92 1.06
N TRP A 387 -8.00 -13.68 1.41
CA TRP A 387 -6.70 -13.04 1.24
C TRP A 387 -5.82 -13.32 2.45
N GLU A 388 -4.62 -13.86 2.25
CA GLU A 388 -3.72 -14.17 3.36
C GLU A 388 -3.31 -12.92 4.14
N GLU A 389 -3.10 -13.06 5.45
CA GLU A 389 -2.52 -11.99 6.27
C GLU A 389 -0.99 -11.96 6.08
N GLY A 390 -0.43 -10.76 5.96
CA GLY A 390 1.00 -10.55 5.72
C GLY A 390 1.45 -10.82 4.28
N ASP A 391 0.54 -11.25 3.42
CA ASP A 391 0.79 -11.53 2.01
C ASP A 391 -0.32 -10.91 1.11
N PHE A 392 -0.24 -11.15 -0.19
CA PHE A 392 -1.18 -10.69 -1.21
C PHE A 392 -1.86 -11.84 -1.97
N ASN A 393 -1.63 -13.09 -1.55
CA ASN A 393 -2.20 -14.28 -2.18
C ASN A 393 -3.68 -14.46 -1.89
N TYR A 394 -4.45 -14.86 -2.90
CA TYR A 394 -5.84 -15.28 -2.75
C TYR A 394 -5.95 -16.80 -2.63
N ARG A 395 -6.72 -17.26 -1.64
CA ARG A 395 -6.99 -18.68 -1.39
C ARG A 395 -8.32 -19.07 -2.00
N ALA A 396 -8.28 -19.59 -3.22
CA ALA A 396 -9.45 -20.15 -3.91
C ALA A 396 -10.02 -21.37 -3.15
N GLU A 397 -9.13 -22.27 -2.71
CA GLU A 397 -9.48 -23.40 -1.85
C GLU A 397 -9.12 -23.05 -0.41
N LEU A 398 -10.14 -22.87 0.44
CA LEU A 398 -9.97 -22.49 1.83
C LEU A 398 -10.89 -23.29 2.73
N ASP A 399 -10.30 -24.12 3.59
CA ASP A 399 -11.07 -24.84 4.60
C ASP A 399 -11.44 -23.89 5.73
N THR A 400 -12.73 -23.67 5.96
CA THR A 400 -13.21 -22.87 7.10
C THR A 400 -13.14 -23.63 8.43
N TYR A 401 -12.88 -24.94 8.39
CA TYR A 401 -12.62 -25.79 9.55
C TYR A 401 -11.54 -26.82 9.24
N ARG A 402 -10.63 -27.06 10.19
CA ARG A 402 -9.56 -28.06 10.09
C ARG A 402 -9.44 -28.91 11.35
N GLU A 403 -9.65 -30.21 11.19
CA GLU A 403 -9.60 -31.18 12.30
C GLU A 403 -8.22 -31.27 12.95
N ASN A 404 -7.14 -31.19 12.17
CA ASN A 404 -5.77 -31.19 12.71
C ASN A 404 -5.45 -29.92 13.52
N CYS A 405 -6.11 -28.79 13.22
CA CYS A 405 -6.03 -27.57 14.03
C CYS A 405 -6.95 -27.64 15.25
N ALA A 406 -8.05 -28.40 15.17
CA ALA A 406 -8.95 -28.65 16.30
C ALA A 406 -8.31 -29.56 17.37
N THR A 407 -7.46 -30.50 16.94
CA THR A 407 -6.94 -31.59 17.79
C THR A 407 -5.47 -31.47 18.14
N CYS A 408 -4.78 -30.41 17.70
CA CYS A 408 -3.38 -30.18 18.07
C CYS A 408 -3.25 -29.87 19.57
N GLU A 409 -2.13 -30.30 20.15
CA GLU A 409 -1.82 -30.03 21.55
C GLU A 409 -1.42 -28.56 21.74
N ALA A 410 -1.88 -27.94 22.82
CA ALA A 410 -1.55 -26.56 23.16
C ALA A 410 -0.02 -26.37 23.27
N GLY A 411 0.50 -25.33 22.63
CA GLY A 411 1.92 -25.02 22.48
C GLY A 411 2.61 -25.77 21.33
N ASN A 412 1.96 -26.80 20.77
CA ASN A 412 2.52 -27.72 19.77
C ASN A 412 1.71 -27.73 18.46
N CYS A 413 0.83 -26.76 18.24
CA CYS A 413 0.10 -26.62 16.99
C CYS A 413 1.02 -26.20 15.83
N PRO A 414 0.82 -26.72 14.59
CA PRO A 414 1.53 -26.25 13.41
C PRO A 414 1.40 -24.73 13.22
N ASP A 415 2.42 -24.08 12.66
CA ASP A 415 2.41 -22.62 12.43
C ASP A 415 1.21 -22.14 11.62
N SER A 416 0.82 -22.91 10.60
CA SER A 416 -0.37 -22.63 9.80
C SER A 416 -1.65 -22.66 10.62
N CYS A 417 -1.79 -23.61 11.56
CA CYS A 417 -2.93 -23.65 12.47
C CYS A 417 -2.92 -22.44 13.42
N ARG A 418 -1.78 -22.11 14.02
CA ARG A 418 -1.66 -20.97 14.95
C ARG A 418 -1.94 -19.63 14.29
N ARG A 419 -1.57 -19.51 13.01
CA ARG A 419 -1.73 -18.27 12.22
C ARG A 419 -3.17 -18.09 11.74
N ASP A 420 -3.79 -19.13 11.19
CA ASP A 420 -5.04 -18.99 10.44
C ASP A 420 -6.29 -19.49 11.20
N TYR A 421 -6.14 -20.36 12.20
CA TYR A 421 -7.26 -21.05 12.84
C TYR A 421 -7.32 -20.81 14.36
N VAL A 422 -8.51 -20.95 14.94
CA VAL A 422 -8.68 -21.02 16.39
C VAL A 422 -8.07 -22.34 16.86
N THR A 423 -7.09 -22.26 17.74
CA THR A 423 -6.44 -23.42 18.36
C THR A 423 -6.59 -23.35 19.88
N MET A 424 -6.28 -24.44 20.56
CA MET A 424 -6.28 -24.50 22.03
C MET A 424 -5.33 -23.48 22.68
N ASP A 425 -4.38 -22.91 21.92
CA ASP A 425 -3.48 -21.84 22.39
C ASP A 425 -4.22 -20.53 22.75
N LEU A 426 -5.42 -20.32 22.20
CA LEU A 426 -6.23 -19.14 22.49
C LEU A 426 -7.11 -19.30 23.74
N GLU A 427 -7.08 -20.46 24.38
CA GLU A 427 -7.93 -20.77 25.53
C GLU A 427 -7.45 -20.03 26.79
N THR A 428 -8.21 -19.03 27.23
CA THR A 428 -7.93 -18.27 28.45
C THR A 428 -8.53 -18.93 29.70
N THR A 429 -9.62 -19.67 29.51
CA THR A 429 -10.32 -20.44 30.55
C THR A 429 -10.78 -21.77 29.98
N PRO A 430 -10.67 -22.91 30.70
CA PRO A 430 -11.06 -24.22 30.18
C PRO A 430 -12.50 -24.25 29.64
N GLY A 431 -12.67 -24.72 28.41
CA GLY A 431 -13.93 -24.78 27.68
C GLY A 431 -14.37 -23.47 27.03
N SER A 432 -13.61 -22.37 27.14
CA SER A 432 -14.03 -21.05 26.65
C SER A 432 -14.12 -20.94 25.12
N LEU A 433 -13.35 -21.76 24.40
CA LEU A 433 -13.38 -21.80 22.94
C LEU A 433 -14.57 -22.59 22.38
N GLY A 434 -15.12 -23.54 23.14
CA GLY A 434 -16.26 -24.35 22.72
C GLY A 434 -16.08 -25.00 21.34
N ASP A 435 -17.10 -24.86 20.48
CA ASP A 435 -17.10 -25.43 19.12
C ASP A 435 -16.30 -24.59 18.11
N GLU A 436 -15.60 -23.54 18.55
CA GLU A 436 -14.80 -22.68 17.68
C GLU A 436 -13.41 -23.25 17.37
N VAL A 437 -12.90 -24.16 18.21
CA VAL A 437 -11.58 -24.77 17.99
C VAL A 437 -11.55 -25.47 16.63
N GLY A 438 -10.53 -25.20 15.82
CA GLY A 438 -10.37 -25.68 14.46
C GLY A 438 -11.04 -24.83 13.39
N LYS A 439 -11.87 -23.83 13.73
CA LYS A 439 -12.42 -22.89 12.75
C LYS A 439 -11.41 -21.84 12.32
N LEU A 440 -11.51 -21.39 11.07
CA LEU A 440 -10.71 -20.28 10.55
C LEU A 440 -11.01 -19.00 11.37
N LEU A 441 -9.98 -18.24 11.74
CA LEU A 441 -10.11 -17.08 12.64
C LEU A 441 -11.13 -16.05 12.15
N THR A 442 -11.22 -15.84 10.84
CA THR A 442 -12.14 -14.85 10.24
C THR A 442 -13.61 -15.29 10.24
N VAL A 443 -13.90 -16.58 10.45
CA VAL A 443 -15.29 -17.09 10.56
C VAL A 443 -15.64 -17.54 11.97
N ALA A 444 -14.66 -17.65 12.87
CA ALA A 444 -14.92 -17.99 14.26
C ALA A 444 -15.77 -16.92 14.94
N TRP A 445 -16.71 -17.35 15.78
CA TRP A 445 -17.69 -16.50 16.45
C TRP A 445 -18.53 -15.62 15.51
N ARG A 446 -18.70 -16.03 14.25
CA ARG A 446 -19.61 -15.40 13.27
C ARG A 446 -20.94 -16.13 13.21
N THR A 447 -22.01 -15.40 12.90
CA THR A 447 -23.25 -16.03 12.45
C THR A 447 -23.04 -16.75 11.12
N PRO A 448 -23.90 -17.70 10.73
CA PRO A 448 -23.82 -18.32 9.40
C PRO A 448 -23.86 -17.30 8.26
N GLU A 449 -24.65 -16.23 8.39
CA GLU A 449 -24.74 -15.16 7.41
C GLU A 449 -23.46 -14.34 7.32
N GLU A 450 -22.86 -13.98 8.46
CA GLU A 450 -21.58 -13.28 8.51
C GLU A 450 -20.44 -14.14 7.97
N ALA A 451 -20.41 -15.43 8.31
CA ALA A 451 -19.41 -16.37 7.82
C ALA A 451 -19.47 -16.52 6.29
N ALA A 452 -20.67 -16.52 5.71
CA ALA A 452 -20.87 -16.58 4.25
C ALA A 452 -20.36 -15.35 3.50
N ALA A 453 -20.05 -14.24 4.18
CA ALA A 453 -19.45 -13.05 3.57
C ALA A 453 -18.05 -13.32 2.99
N ILE A 454 -17.37 -14.38 3.45
CA ILE A 454 -16.04 -14.76 2.96
C ILE A 454 -16.02 -15.03 1.45
N ASP A 455 -17.12 -15.54 0.90
CA ASP A 455 -17.25 -15.87 -0.52
C ASP A 455 -17.66 -14.67 -1.37
N LYS A 456 -18.17 -13.59 -0.76
CA LYS A 456 -18.47 -12.34 -1.46
C LYS A 456 -17.22 -11.52 -1.73
N GLY A 457 -16.15 -11.73 -0.97
CA GLY A 457 -14.91 -10.95 -1.06
C GLY A 457 -15.09 -9.47 -0.67
N PRO A 458 -14.04 -8.65 -0.71
CA PRO A 458 -14.10 -7.27 -0.18
C PRO A 458 -15.14 -6.38 -0.88
N SER A 459 -15.55 -6.69 -2.11
CA SER A 459 -16.57 -5.93 -2.86
C SER A 459 -17.94 -6.08 -2.23
N GLY A 460 -18.23 -7.24 -1.63
CA GLY A 460 -19.48 -7.51 -0.94
C GLY A 460 -19.72 -6.61 0.28
N LEU A 461 -18.68 -5.96 0.84
CA LEU A 461 -18.87 -4.95 1.88
C LEU A 461 -19.73 -3.78 1.40
N PHE A 462 -19.72 -3.48 0.10
CA PHE A 462 -20.47 -2.36 -0.48
C PHE A 462 -21.89 -2.73 -0.90
N ASP A 463 -22.26 -4.00 -0.78
CA ASP A 463 -23.65 -4.46 -0.89
C ASP A 463 -24.45 -4.18 0.40
N GLU A 464 -23.76 -3.95 1.52
CA GLU A 464 -24.40 -3.65 2.80
C GLU A 464 -25.14 -2.30 2.76
N PRO A 465 -26.37 -2.23 3.30
CA PRO A 465 -27.16 -1.01 3.28
C PRO A 465 -26.40 0.19 3.87
N GLY A 466 -26.34 1.27 3.09
CA GLY A 466 -25.74 2.54 3.52
C GLY A 466 -24.20 2.60 3.43
N MET A 467 -23.50 1.54 3.03
CA MET A 467 -22.05 1.60 2.84
C MET A 467 -21.64 2.56 1.71
N GLN A 468 -22.36 2.54 0.59
CA GLN A 468 -22.15 3.52 -0.48
C GLN A 468 -22.41 4.96 -0.01
N ASP A 469 -23.44 5.17 0.81
CA ASP A 469 -23.75 6.50 1.36
C ASP A 469 -22.67 7.00 2.32
N ARG A 470 -22.13 6.11 3.18
CA ARG A 470 -21.00 6.44 4.06
C ARG A 470 -19.76 6.79 3.26
N LEU A 471 -19.48 6.04 2.20
CA LEU A 471 -18.37 6.31 1.30
C LEU A 471 -18.52 7.66 0.59
N ALA A 472 -19.72 7.94 0.08
CA ALA A 472 -20.04 9.22 -0.54
C ALA A 472 -19.90 10.39 0.45
N SER A 473 -20.40 10.22 1.68
CA SER A 473 -20.27 11.21 2.74
C SER A 473 -18.83 11.51 3.07
N CYS A 474 -18.00 10.47 3.23
CA CYS A 474 -16.61 10.63 3.55
C CYS A 474 -15.80 11.22 2.39
N ALA A 475 -16.11 10.83 1.13
CA ALA A 475 -15.46 11.39 -0.05
C ALA A 475 -15.69 12.91 -0.16
N VAL A 476 -16.94 13.36 0.02
CA VAL A 476 -17.27 14.79 0.02
C VAL A 476 -16.57 15.50 1.18
N GLN A 477 -16.59 14.94 2.38
CA GLN A 477 -15.92 15.53 3.54
C GLN A 477 -14.41 15.66 3.30
N ASN A 478 -13.71 14.57 2.99
CA ASN A 478 -12.26 14.55 2.80
C ASN A 478 -11.81 15.51 1.69
N PHE A 479 -12.52 15.53 0.57
CA PHE A 479 -12.16 16.41 -0.53
C PHE A 479 -12.42 17.89 -0.20
N SER A 480 -13.51 18.18 0.53
CA SER A 480 -13.79 19.53 1.02
C SER A 480 -12.74 20.01 2.02
N GLU A 481 -12.36 19.17 2.99
CA GLU A 481 -11.35 19.50 3.99
C GLU A 481 -9.96 19.67 3.36
N PHE A 482 -9.65 18.88 2.33
CA PHE A 482 -8.46 19.03 1.52
C PHE A 482 -8.43 20.39 0.80
N LEU A 483 -9.52 20.77 0.12
CA LEU A 483 -9.62 22.05 -0.57
C LEU A 483 -9.64 23.25 0.38
N PHE A 484 -10.30 23.13 1.53
CA PHE A 484 -10.39 24.21 2.51
C PHE A 484 -9.14 24.31 3.38
N SER A 485 -8.28 23.27 3.34
CA SER A 485 -7.11 23.13 4.23
C SER A 485 -7.47 23.25 5.73
N ARG A 486 -8.68 22.80 6.09
CA ARG A 486 -9.20 22.77 7.47
C ARG A 486 -10.30 21.73 7.60
N GLU A 487 -10.58 21.31 8.84
CA GLU A 487 -11.76 20.50 9.12
C GLU A 487 -13.06 21.28 8.86
N LEU A 488 -14.13 20.57 8.49
CA LEU A 488 -15.46 21.14 8.43
C LEU A 488 -15.97 21.44 9.84
N THR A 489 -16.56 22.62 10.01
CA THR A 489 -17.18 23.05 11.26
C THR A 489 -18.42 22.20 11.58
N THR A 490 -18.87 22.20 12.83
CA THR A 490 -20.10 21.49 13.25
C THR A 490 -21.33 21.91 12.41
N ASN A 491 -21.42 23.19 12.06
CA ASN A 491 -22.53 23.70 11.25
C ASN A 491 -22.45 23.22 9.79
N GLU A 492 -21.25 23.14 9.21
CA GLU A 492 -21.04 22.60 7.88
C GLU A 492 -21.36 21.10 7.85
N LYS A 493 -20.89 20.33 8.84
CA LYS A 493 -21.20 18.91 9.00
C LYS A 493 -22.70 18.64 9.18
N GLY A 494 -23.41 19.52 9.87
CA GLY A 494 -24.84 19.35 10.17
C GLY A 494 -25.82 19.73 9.05
N GLY A 495 -25.38 20.47 8.02
CA GLY A 495 -26.29 20.95 6.97
C GLY A 495 -25.66 20.97 5.57
N TRP A 496 -24.53 21.64 5.43
CA TRP A 496 -23.88 21.79 4.11
C TRP A 496 -23.33 20.47 3.55
N LEU A 497 -22.66 19.66 4.38
CA LEU A 497 -22.12 18.37 3.96
C LEU A 497 -23.24 17.44 3.46
N PRO A 498 -24.35 17.21 4.19
CA PRO A 498 -25.49 16.45 3.67
C PRO A 498 -26.03 16.93 2.31
N ASP A 499 -26.11 18.25 2.09
CA ASP A 499 -26.55 18.82 0.81
C ASP A 499 -25.59 18.47 -0.34
N LYS A 500 -24.28 18.57 -0.09
CA LYS A 500 -23.24 18.19 -1.05
C LYS A 500 -23.22 16.69 -1.34
N VAL A 501 -23.44 15.86 -0.32
CA VAL A 501 -23.58 14.40 -0.47
C VAL A 501 -24.81 14.04 -1.29
N ASN A 502 -25.94 14.74 -1.09
CA ASN A 502 -27.14 14.52 -1.90
C ASN A 502 -26.91 14.91 -3.36
N THR A 503 -26.19 16.00 -3.62
CA THR A 503 -25.81 16.42 -4.97
C THR A 503 -24.91 15.36 -5.62
N PHE A 504 -23.85 14.93 -4.93
CA PHE A 504 -22.95 13.89 -5.40
C PHE A 504 -23.68 12.57 -5.73
N ARG A 505 -24.63 12.15 -4.88
CA ARG A 505 -25.50 10.99 -5.14
C ARG A 505 -26.36 11.20 -6.38
N SER A 506 -26.99 12.36 -6.52
CA SER A 506 -27.86 12.68 -7.66
C SER A 506 -27.11 12.73 -8.99
N ASP A 507 -25.82 13.05 -8.93
CA ASP A 507 -24.89 13.04 -10.07
C ASP A 507 -24.31 11.67 -10.39
N GLY A 508 -24.77 10.61 -9.71
CA GLY A 508 -24.30 9.23 -9.93
C GLY A 508 -22.92 8.94 -9.33
N TYR A 509 -22.54 9.67 -8.28
CA TYR A 509 -21.22 9.61 -7.65
C TYR A 509 -20.06 9.99 -8.59
N ASP A 510 -20.30 10.91 -9.52
CA ASP A 510 -19.29 11.48 -10.41
C ASP A 510 -18.37 12.45 -9.63
N PHE A 511 -17.10 12.06 -9.45
CA PHE A 511 -16.15 12.81 -8.65
C PHE A 511 -15.78 14.17 -9.27
N ILE A 512 -15.76 14.27 -10.60
CA ILE A 512 -15.45 15.55 -11.28
C ILE A 512 -16.55 16.57 -11.01
N LYS A 513 -17.81 16.14 -11.09
CA LYS A 513 -18.95 17.00 -10.75
C LYS A 513 -18.95 17.40 -9.28
N MET A 514 -18.65 16.46 -8.37
CA MET A 514 -18.48 16.75 -6.95
C MET A 514 -17.40 17.82 -6.72
N ALA A 515 -16.24 17.65 -7.37
CA ALA A 515 -15.13 18.59 -7.23
C ALA A 515 -15.51 19.98 -7.73
N LYS A 516 -16.19 20.07 -8.89
CA LYS A 516 -16.73 21.32 -9.42
C LYS A 516 -17.71 21.98 -8.45
N ASP A 517 -18.67 21.22 -7.92
CA ASP A 517 -19.69 21.74 -7.00
C ASP A 517 -19.10 22.28 -5.69
N ILE A 518 -17.99 21.71 -5.21
CA ILE A 518 -17.28 22.23 -4.03
C ILE A 518 -16.46 23.48 -4.38
N VAL A 519 -15.68 23.45 -5.47
CA VAL A 519 -14.86 24.60 -5.93
C VAL A 519 -15.71 25.82 -6.29
N MET A 520 -16.93 25.61 -6.77
CA MET A 520 -17.87 26.68 -7.10
C MET A 520 -18.69 27.17 -5.90
N ASP A 521 -18.60 26.51 -4.74
CA ASP A 521 -19.32 26.93 -3.53
C ASP A 521 -18.77 28.28 -3.00
N PRO A 522 -19.65 29.21 -2.57
CA PRO A 522 -19.22 30.47 -1.98
C PRO A 522 -18.31 30.33 -0.75
N ARG A 523 -18.32 29.20 -0.05
CA ARG A 523 -17.43 28.91 1.10
C ARG A 523 -15.98 28.72 0.66
N TYR A 524 -15.74 28.02 -0.45
CA TYR A 524 -14.39 27.84 -0.99
C TYR A 524 -13.73 29.19 -1.34
N ARG A 525 -14.53 30.19 -1.73
CA ARG A 525 -14.05 31.52 -2.11
C ARG A 525 -13.84 32.49 -0.93
N ARG A 526 -13.77 32.00 0.30
CA ARG A 526 -13.59 32.80 1.52
C ARG A 526 -12.29 32.43 2.22
N ILE A 527 -11.69 33.42 2.86
CA ILE A 527 -10.65 33.21 3.86
C ILE A 527 -11.39 33.27 5.20
N ASP A 528 -11.39 32.16 5.93
CA ASP A 528 -11.97 32.05 7.27
C ASP A 528 -10.89 32.25 8.34
#